data_AF-A0A081RKY0-F1
#
_entry.id   AF-A0A081RKY0-F1
#
_cell.length_a   1.000
_cell.length_b   1.000
_cell.length_c   1.000
_cell.angle_alpha   90.00
_cell.angle_beta   90.00
_cell.angle_gamma   90.00
#
_symmetry.space_group_name_H-M   'P 1'
#
loop_
_entity.id
_entity.type
_entity.pdbx_description
1 polymer ?
#
loop_
_entity_poly.entity_id
_entity_poly.type
_entity_poly.pdbx_seq_one_letter_code
_entity_poly.pdbx_strand_id
1 'polypeptide(L)'
;MALKFKSFNDARSYVHGLQLKNEREWISFCKSKKKPNDIPSVPRHHYTKEWKGLGDWLGTYTIAPQNKKFRSFKQARRFARKLKLNSYFAWVQYYKTNALPTDIPTTPNRTYKNKGWKGWNDWLGTK
;
A
#
# COMPACT_ATOMS: atom_id res chain seq x y z
N MET A 1 8.03 30.16 -22.46
CA MET A 1 8.09 28.74 -22.91
C MET A 1 7.20 27.91 -22.00
N ALA A 2 6.28 27.14 -22.55
CA ALA A 2 5.49 26.20 -21.75
C ALA A 2 6.40 25.05 -21.28
N LEU A 3 6.41 24.77 -19.97
CA LEU A 3 7.07 23.59 -19.42
C LEU A 3 6.44 22.34 -20.03
N LYS A 4 7.23 21.54 -20.75
CA LYS A 4 6.80 20.25 -21.30
C LYS A 4 7.17 19.14 -20.32
N PHE A 5 6.19 18.57 -19.65
CA PHE A 5 6.39 17.44 -18.75
C PHE A 5 6.64 16.14 -19.53
N LYS A 6 7.42 15.24 -18.92
CA LYS A 6 7.60 13.86 -19.43
C LYS A 6 6.25 13.12 -19.48
N SER A 7 6.19 12.04 -20.26
CA SER A 7 5.07 11.10 -20.23
C SER A 7 4.89 10.54 -18.81
N PHE A 8 3.67 10.09 -18.48
CA PHE A 8 3.41 9.51 -17.16
C PHE A 8 4.37 8.35 -16.85
N ASN A 9 4.61 7.45 -17.82
CA ASN A 9 5.45 6.27 -17.63
C ASN A 9 6.93 6.64 -17.40
N ASP A 10 7.47 7.61 -18.15
CA ASP A 10 8.87 8.03 -17.98
C ASP A 10 9.06 8.75 -16.65
N ALA A 11 8.13 9.66 -16.31
CA ALA A 11 8.17 10.41 -15.07
C ALA A 11 8.01 9.48 -13.85
N ARG A 12 7.09 8.51 -13.91
CA ARG A 12 6.87 7.48 -12.88
C ARG A 12 8.12 6.61 -12.71
N SER A 13 8.72 6.15 -13.80
CA SER A 13 9.93 5.32 -13.76
C SER A 13 11.10 6.06 -13.11
N TYR A 14 11.27 7.36 -13.44
CA TYR A 14 12.23 8.22 -12.77
C TYR A 14 11.96 8.33 -11.26
N VAL A 15 10.71 8.60 -10.87
CA VAL A 15 10.35 8.75 -9.45
C VAL A 15 10.49 7.44 -8.66
N HIS A 16 10.23 6.29 -9.27
CA HIS A 16 10.48 4.98 -8.67
C HIS A 16 11.97 4.81 -8.32
N GLY A 17 12.86 5.29 -9.19
CA GLY A 17 14.31 5.26 -8.97
C GLY A 17 14.77 6.11 -7.77
N LEU A 18 13.96 7.07 -7.31
CA LEU A 18 14.27 7.89 -6.13
C LEU A 18 14.00 7.15 -4.81
N GLN A 19 13.26 6.04 -4.83
CA GLN A 19 12.92 5.21 -3.66
C GLN A 19 12.27 5.99 -2.50
N LEU A 20 11.50 7.04 -2.82
CA LEU A 20 10.78 7.84 -1.83
C LEU A 20 9.62 7.03 -1.23
N LYS A 21 9.46 7.09 0.09
CA LYS A 21 8.54 6.19 0.82
C LYS A 21 7.15 6.76 1.04
N ASN A 22 7.01 8.09 1.03
CA ASN A 22 5.78 8.75 1.45
C ASN A 22 5.64 10.17 0.88
N GLU A 23 4.48 10.77 1.10
CA GLU A 23 4.15 12.12 0.64
C GLU A 23 5.07 13.19 1.20
N ARG A 24 5.52 13.07 2.46
CA ARG A 24 6.41 14.08 3.05
C ARG A 24 7.75 14.10 2.33
N GLU A 25 8.29 12.93 2.00
CA GLU A 25 9.52 12.80 1.21
C GLU A 25 9.32 13.34 -0.21
N TRP A 26 8.18 13.06 -0.86
CA TRP A 26 7.84 13.63 -2.17
C TRP A 26 7.78 15.16 -2.14
N ILE A 27 7.11 15.74 -1.15
CA ILE A 27 7.00 17.19 -0.96
C ILE A 27 8.38 17.79 -0.71
N SER A 28 9.20 17.16 0.14
CA SER A 28 10.57 17.60 0.42
C SER A 28 11.43 17.59 -0.84
N PHE A 29 11.37 16.51 -1.62
CA PHE A 29 12.04 16.41 -2.92
C PHE A 29 11.58 17.51 -3.88
N CYS A 30 10.28 17.78 -3.97
CA CYS A 30 9.75 18.84 -4.84
C CYS A 30 10.18 20.25 -4.43
N LYS A 31 10.32 20.49 -3.12
CA LYS A 31 10.83 21.76 -2.58
C LYS A 31 12.34 21.90 -2.71
N SER A 32 13.04 20.77 -2.86
CA SER A 32 14.48 20.78 -3.11
C SER A 32 14.76 21.30 -4.53
N LYS A 33 15.93 21.91 -4.73
CA LYS A 33 16.43 22.28 -6.06
C LYS A 33 16.85 21.05 -6.91
N LYS A 34 16.58 19.82 -6.45
CA LYS A 34 16.96 18.57 -7.14
C LYS A 34 15.87 18.04 -8.08
N LYS A 35 14.62 18.53 -7.97
CA LYS A 35 13.53 18.09 -8.84
C LYS A 35 13.75 18.60 -10.26
N PRO A 36 13.79 17.72 -11.28
CA PRO A 36 13.84 18.16 -12.67
C PRO A 36 12.63 19.03 -13.05
N ASN A 37 12.82 19.94 -14.01
CA ASN A 37 11.76 20.83 -14.49
C ASN A 37 10.67 20.09 -15.28
N ASP A 38 11.01 18.94 -15.87
CA ASP A 38 10.12 18.09 -16.66
C ASP A 38 9.35 17.06 -15.82
N ILE A 39 9.48 17.13 -14.48
CA ILE A 39 8.68 16.37 -13.52
C ILE A 39 7.72 17.31 -12.79
N PRO A 40 6.39 17.08 -12.89
CA PRO A 40 5.42 17.92 -12.19
C PRO A 40 5.46 17.69 -10.68
N SER A 41 5.30 18.74 -9.89
CA SER A 41 5.19 18.64 -8.42
C SER A 41 3.84 18.07 -7.97
N VAL A 42 2.79 18.30 -8.76
CA VAL A 42 1.42 17.82 -8.52
C VAL A 42 1.00 16.88 -9.66
N PRO A 43 1.55 15.66 -9.73
CA PRO A 43 1.33 14.72 -10.85
C PRO A 43 -0.14 14.40 -11.10
N ARG A 44 -0.98 14.37 -10.06
CA ARG A 44 -2.44 14.16 -10.17
C ARG A 44 -3.16 15.17 -11.05
N HIS A 45 -2.62 16.38 -11.22
CA HIS A 45 -3.20 17.43 -12.06
C HIS A 45 -2.77 17.32 -13.51
N HIS A 46 -1.64 16.68 -13.78
CA HIS A 46 -1.08 16.55 -15.13
C HIS A 46 -1.38 15.20 -15.78
N TYR A 47 -1.39 14.12 -14.98
CA TYR A 47 -1.61 12.75 -15.44
C TYR A 47 -3.00 12.26 -15.01
N THR A 48 -4.03 13.08 -15.23
CA THR A 48 -5.36 12.86 -14.66
C THR A 48 -5.98 11.51 -15.06
N LYS A 49 -5.67 10.99 -16.26
CA LYS A 49 -6.20 9.73 -16.78
C LYS A 49 -5.41 8.52 -16.27
N GLU A 50 -4.12 8.67 -16.05
CA GLU A 50 -3.19 7.59 -15.66
C GLU A 50 -2.95 7.52 -14.14
N TRP A 51 -3.30 8.58 -13.41
CA TRP A 51 -3.02 8.71 -11.99
C TRP A 51 -3.78 7.69 -11.14
N LYS A 52 -3.03 6.76 -10.54
CA LYS A 52 -3.55 5.72 -9.63
C LYS A 52 -3.33 6.04 -8.15
N GLY A 53 -2.88 7.25 -7.85
CA GLY A 53 -2.55 7.67 -6.50
C GLY A 53 -1.05 7.70 -6.24
N LEU A 54 -0.70 8.29 -5.10
CA LEU A 54 0.69 8.55 -4.75
C LEU A 54 1.51 7.27 -4.53
N GLY A 55 0.89 6.19 -4.03
CA GLY A 55 1.56 4.91 -3.86
C GLY A 55 2.09 4.35 -5.19
N ASP A 56 1.29 4.44 -6.26
CA ASP A 56 1.71 4.03 -7.61
C ASP A 56 2.82 4.95 -8.15
N TRP A 57 2.67 6.26 -7.96
CA TRP A 57 3.65 7.25 -8.40
C TRP A 57 5.02 7.09 -7.75
N LEU A 58 5.05 6.81 -6.44
CA LEU A 58 6.29 6.61 -5.68
C LEU A 58 6.84 5.18 -5.80
N GLY A 59 6.08 4.24 -6.40
CA GLY A 59 6.48 2.84 -6.53
C GLY A 59 6.33 2.04 -5.24
N THR A 60 5.67 2.58 -4.22
CA THR A 60 5.39 1.87 -2.96
C THR A 60 4.12 1.03 -3.03
N TYR A 61 3.24 1.32 -4.00
CA TYR A 61 1.92 0.71 -4.19
C TYR A 61 1.05 0.75 -2.91
N THR A 62 1.35 1.68 -1.99
CA THR A 62 0.64 1.81 -0.72
C THR A 62 -0.79 2.31 -0.98
N ILE A 63 -1.77 1.53 -0.54
CA ILE A 63 -3.19 1.90 -0.57
C ILE A 63 -3.55 2.61 0.73
N ALA A 64 -4.16 3.80 0.62
CA ALA A 64 -4.63 4.57 1.76
C ALA A 64 -5.61 3.73 2.62
N PRO A 65 -5.53 3.79 3.96
CA PRO A 65 -6.34 2.93 4.84
C PRO A 65 -7.84 2.93 4.54
N GLN A 66 -8.41 4.09 4.24
CA GLN A 66 -9.84 4.27 3.93
C GLN A 66 -10.26 3.61 2.61
N ASN A 67 -9.32 3.38 1.70
CA ASN A 67 -9.57 2.76 0.39
C ASN A 67 -9.29 1.25 0.39
N LYS A 68 -8.77 0.69 1.49
CA LYS A 68 -8.48 -0.75 1.57
C LYS A 68 -9.77 -1.54 1.58
N LYS A 69 -9.96 -2.38 0.56
CA LYS A 69 -11.06 -3.35 0.48
C LYS A 69 -10.56 -4.71 0.95
N PHE A 70 -11.06 -5.16 2.09
CA PHE A 70 -10.73 -6.48 2.63
C PHE A 70 -11.73 -7.53 2.18
N ARG A 71 -11.25 -8.75 1.90
CA ARG A 71 -12.12 -9.89 1.59
C ARG A 71 -12.98 -10.28 2.79
N SER A 72 -14.01 -11.09 2.55
CA SER A 72 -14.91 -11.55 3.62
C SER A 72 -14.14 -12.29 4.73
N PHE A 73 -14.66 -12.24 5.96
CA PHE A 73 -14.04 -12.94 7.10
C PHE A 73 -13.75 -14.42 6.78
N LYS A 74 -14.72 -15.13 6.18
CA LYS A 74 -14.58 -16.55 5.81
C LYS A 74 -13.40 -16.78 4.84
N GLN A 75 -13.26 -15.94 3.81
CA GLN A 75 -12.15 -16.06 2.85
C GLN A 75 -10.80 -15.67 3.47
N ALA A 76 -10.77 -14.62 4.29
CA ALA A 76 -9.55 -14.16 4.94
C ALA A 76 -9.05 -15.16 5.97
N ARG A 77 -9.95 -15.75 6.76
CA ARG A 77 -9.64 -16.83 7.71
C ARG A 77 -9.12 -18.08 7.01
N ARG A 78 -9.70 -18.47 5.87
CA ARG A 78 -9.16 -19.60 5.07
C ARG A 78 -7.73 -19.34 4.62
N PHE A 79 -7.40 -18.12 4.21
CA PHE A 79 -6.03 -17.74 3.89
C PHE A 79 -5.12 -17.83 5.13
N ALA A 80 -5.53 -17.24 6.26
CA ALA A 80 -4.75 -17.26 7.48
C ALA A 80 -4.40 -18.69 7.94
N ARG A 81 -5.38 -19.61 7.90
CA ARG A 81 -5.17 -21.03 8.25
C ARG A 81 -4.21 -21.75 7.31
N LYS A 82 -4.16 -21.39 6.02
CA LYS A 82 -3.20 -21.97 5.05
C LYS A 82 -1.75 -21.64 5.39
N LEU A 83 -1.50 -20.53 6.08
CA LEU A 83 -0.16 -20.14 6.51
C LEU A 83 0.37 -21.01 7.65
N LYS A 84 -0.49 -21.81 8.32
CA LYS A 84 -0.13 -22.68 9.45
C LYS A 84 0.62 -21.95 10.57
N LEU A 85 0.33 -20.66 10.77
CA LEU A 85 0.90 -19.87 11.86
C LEU A 85 0.23 -20.25 13.17
N ASN A 86 1.01 -20.42 14.24
CA ASN A 86 0.52 -20.97 15.51
C ASN A 86 0.19 -19.91 16.57
N SER A 87 0.41 -18.62 16.29
CA SER A 87 0.27 -17.57 17.30
C SER A 87 0.05 -16.19 16.67
N TYR A 88 -0.47 -15.26 17.49
CA TYR A 88 -0.50 -13.85 17.15
C TYR A 88 0.89 -13.32 16.76
N PHE A 89 1.93 -13.71 17.50
CA PHE A 89 3.29 -13.27 17.21
C PHE A 89 3.76 -13.75 15.83
N ALA A 90 3.48 -15.01 15.48
CA ALA A 90 3.79 -15.54 14.16
C ALA A 90 3.04 -14.77 13.04
N TRP A 91 1.78 -14.39 13.28
CA TRP A 91 1.04 -13.50 12.37
C TRP A 91 1.71 -12.13 12.21
N VAL A 92 2.17 -11.53 13.31
CA VAL A 92 2.88 -10.24 13.29
C VAL A 92 4.17 -10.32 12.48
N GLN A 93 4.98 -11.35 12.70
CA GLN A 93 6.21 -11.54 11.94
C GLN A 93 5.90 -11.75 10.46
N TYR A 94 4.87 -12.54 10.14
CA TYR A 94 4.48 -12.80 8.76
C TYR A 94 4.04 -11.52 8.02
N TYR A 95 3.19 -10.67 8.60
CA TYR A 95 2.74 -9.48 7.85
C TYR A 95 3.85 -8.42 7.72
N LYS A 96 4.84 -8.39 8.61
CA LYS A 96 5.99 -7.47 8.54
C LYS A 96 6.90 -7.74 7.35
N THR A 97 6.88 -8.95 6.78
CA THR A 97 7.64 -9.26 5.56
C THR A 97 6.99 -8.69 4.28
N ASN A 98 5.85 -7.98 4.41
CA ASN A 98 5.03 -7.50 3.29
C ASN A 98 4.53 -8.62 2.36
N ALA A 99 4.54 -9.89 2.80
CA ALA A 99 4.00 -11.03 2.04
C ALA A 99 2.47 -11.18 2.15
N LEU A 100 1.79 -10.27 2.85
CA LEU A 100 0.34 -10.30 3.00
C LEU A 100 -0.34 -9.74 1.75
N PRO A 101 -1.32 -10.45 1.14
CA PRO A 101 -2.15 -9.87 0.09
C PRO A 101 -2.82 -8.57 0.57
N THR A 102 -2.97 -7.60 -0.33
CA THR A 102 -3.50 -6.26 -0.01
C THR A 102 -4.94 -6.28 0.52
N ASP A 103 -5.67 -7.35 0.27
CA ASP A 103 -7.06 -7.57 0.68
C ASP A 103 -7.20 -8.45 1.95
N ILE A 104 -6.08 -8.78 2.60
CA ILE A 104 -6.05 -9.36 3.95
C ILE A 104 -5.66 -8.25 4.95
N PRO A 105 -6.41 -8.05 6.04
CA PRO A 105 -6.04 -7.06 7.04
C PRO A 105 -4.90 -7.56 7.93
N THR A 106 -4.00 -6.65 8.31
CA THR A 106 -2.98 -6.92 9.33
C THR A 106 -3.59 -7.07 10.74
N THR A 107 -4.72 -6.40 10.98
CA THR A 107 -5.46 -6.39 12.26
C THR A 107 -6.87 -6.99 12.10
N PRO A 108 -6.97 -8.32 11.86
CA PRO A 108 -8.25 -8.98 11.58
C PRO A 108 -9.26 -8.86 12.74
N ASN A 109 -8.79 -8.79 13.98
CA ASN A 109 -9.61 -8.56 15.16
C ASN A 109 -10.40 -7.24 15.11
N ARG A 110 -9.82 -6.18 14.52
CA ARG A 110 -10.49 -4.89 14.33
C ARG A 110 -11.38 -4.92 13.09
N THR A 111 -10.85 -5.40 11.97
CA THR A 111 -11.57 -5.45 10.69
C THR A 111 -12.82 -6.32 10.73
N TYR A 112 -12.77 -7.42 11.50
CA TYR A 112 -13.84 -8.42 11.56
C TYR A 112 -14.54 -8.50 12.92
N LYS A 113 -14.37 -7.50 13.81
CA LYS A 113 -14.94 -7.47 15.17
C LYS A 113 -16.42 -7.91 15.21
N ASN A 114 -17.23 -7.37 14.31
CA ASN A 114 -18.67 -7.67 14.20
C ASN A 114 -19.00 -8.50 12.94
N LYS A 115 -18.01 -9.21 12.37
CA LYS A 115 -18.13 -9.97 11.12
C LYS A 115 -17.73 -11.43 11.28
N GLY A 116 -17.79 -11.95 12.51
CA GLY A 116 -17.50 -13.34 12.83
C GLY A 116 -16.16 -13.60 13.51
N TRP A 117 -15.41 -12.56 13.89
CA TRP A 117 -14.19 -12.73 14.70
C TRP A 117 -14.50 -13.42 16.04
N LYS A 118 -13.75 -14.48 16.36
CA LYS A 118 -13.88 -15.26 17.60
C LYS A 118 -12.56 -15.41 18.37
N GLY A 119 -11.55 -14.62 18.02
CA GLY A 119 -10.21 -14.69 18.62
C GLY A 119 -9.18 -15.34 17.69
N TRP A 120 -7.92 -15.31 18.15
CA TRP A 120 -6.77 -15.75 17.38
C TRP A 120 -6.79 -17.25 17.08
N ASN A 121 -7.27 -18.07 18.02
CA ASN A 121 -7.36 -19.52 17.82
C ASN A 121 -8.30 -19.87 16.66
N ASP A 122 -9.49 -19.26 16.58
CA ASP A 122 -10.37 -19.44 15.41
C ASP A 122 -9.74 -18.90 14.12
N TRP A 123 -9.11 -17.73 14.17
CA TRP A 123 -8.50 -17.10 13.00
C TRP A 123 -7.38 -17.94 12.38
N LEU A 124 -6.47 -18.45 13.21
CA LEU A 124 -5.30 -19.21 12.79
C LEU A 124 -5.59 -20.71 12.67
N GLY A 125 -6.71 -21.20 13.23
CA GLY A 125 -7.05 -22.62 13.24
C GLY A 125 -6.23 -23.41 14.25
N THR A 126 -5.84 -22.78 15.36
CA THR A 126 -5.12 -23.40 16.48
C THR A 126 -6.11 -23.79 17.58
N LYS A 127 -5.72 -24.76 18.41
CA LYS A 127 -6.49 -25.15 19.61
C LYS A 127 -6.16 -24.20 20.74
#